data_AF-A0A955LUK7-F1
#
_entry.id   AF-A0A955LUK7-F1
#
_cell.length_a   1.000
_cell.length_b   1.000
_cell.length_c   1.000
_cell.angle_alpha   90.00
_cell.angle_beta   90.00
_cell.angle_gamma   90.00
#
_symmetry.space_group_name_H-M   'P 1'
#
loop_
_entity.id
_entity.type
_entity.pdbx_description
1 polymer ?
#
loop_
_entity_poly.entity_id
_entity_poly.type
_entity_poly.pdbx_seq_one_letter_code
_entity_poly.pdbx_strand_id
1 'polypeptide(L)'
;MSDFQLNSNIPDGPIEKKWDKRKFDLKLVNPSNKRHYKVLVVGTGLAGASAAASMAELGYQVESFCFQDSPRRAHSIAAQGGINAAKNYQNDGDSVWRLFYDTVKGGDFR
;
A
#
# COMPACT_ATOMS: atom_id res chain seq x y z
N MET A 1 -24.57 21.48 -10.22
CA MET A 1 -23.43 20.71 -9.70
C MET A 1 -22.45 20.59 -10.84
N SER A 2 -21.20 21.04 -10.68
CA SER A 2 -20.17 20.81 -11.68
C SER A 2 -19.90 19.31 -11.77
N ASP A 3 -20.02 18.73 -12.97
CA ASP A 3 -19.69 17.32 -13.23
C ASP A 3 -18.20 17.09 -12.99
N PHE A 4 -17.85 16.67 -11.78
CA PHE A 4 -16.49 16.31 -11.42
C PHE A 4 -16.24 14.87 -11.86
N GLN A 5 -15.57 14.70 -12.99
CA GLN A 5 -15.18 13.38 -13.47
C GLN A 5 -13.94 12.90 -12.71
N LEU A 6 -14.10 11.85 -11.90
CA LEU A 6 -13.00 11.22 -11.17
C LEU A 6 -12.10 10.45 -12.14
N ASN A 7 -10.84 10.86 -12.25
CA ASN A 7 -9.82 10.13 -12.99
C ASN A 7 -8.99 9.25 -12.04
N SER A 8 -9.11 7.93 -12.19
CA SER A 8 -8.41 6.94 -11.37
C SER A 8 -6.93 6.75 -11.73
N ASN A 9 -6.45 7.34 -12.85
CA ASN A 9 -5.08 7.23 -13.34
C ASN A 9 -4.56 5.77 -13.42
N ILE A 10 -5.44 4.84 -13.81
CA ILE A 10 -5.08 3.43 -13.97
C ILE A 10 -4.09 3.28 -15.14
N PRO A 11 -2.95 2.59 -14.96
CA PRO A 11 -2.03 2.32 -16.06
C PRO A 11 -2.69 1.55 -17.21
N ASP A 12 -2.43 1.96 -18.44
CA ASP A 12 -2.93 1.27 -19.63
C ASP A 12 -2.29 -0.11 -19.83
N GLY A 13 -3.02 -0.98 -20.53
CA GLY A 13 -2.54 -2.30 -20.96
C GLY A 13 -3.13 -3.46 -20.13
N PRO A 14 -2.67 -4.70 -20.42
CA PRO A 14 -3.13 -5.90 -19.74
C PRO A 14 -2.85 -5.88 -18.23
N ILE A 15 -3.77 -6.40 -17.41
CA ILE A 15 -3.74 -6.32 -15.94
C ILE A 15 -2.43 -6.87 -15.36
N GLU A 16 -1.93 -7.96 -15.92
CA GLU A 16 -0.70 -8.63 -15.52
C GLU A 16 0.56 -7.80 -15.75
N LYS A 17 0.50 -6.78 -16.63
CA LYS A 17 1.61 -5.87 -16.93
C LYS A 17 1.47 -4.50 -16.28
N LYS A 18 0.28 -4.15 -15.74
CA LYS A 18 0.00 -2.80 -15.23
C LYS A 18 0.95 -2.38 -14.12
N TRP A 19 1.25 -3.28 -13.17
CA TRP A 19 2.14 -2.96 -12.06
C TRP A 19 3.60 -2.77 -12.51
N ASP A 20 4.09 -3.61 -13.42
CA ASP A 20 5.44 -3.48 -13.95
C ASP A 20 5.61 -2.20 -14.76
N LYS A 21 4.64 -1.88 -15.62
CA LYS A 21 4.59 -0.61 -16.34
C LYS A 21 4.58 0.58 -15.37
N ARG A 22 3.73 0.54 -14.33
CA ARG A 22 3.66 1.59 -13.32
C ARG A 22 4.99 1.82 -12.63
N LYS A 23 5.70 0.75 -12.25
CA LYS A 23 7.04 0.83 -11.63
C LYS A 23 8.08 1.40 -12.59
N PHE A 24 8.02 1.04 -13.86
CA PHE A 24 8.94 1.54 -14.89
C PHE A 24 8.74 3.04 -15.16
N ASP A 25 7.48 3.48 -15.24
CA ASP A 25 7.13 4.88 -15.54
C ASP A 25 7.27 5.81 -14.32
N LEU A 26 7.53 5.27 -13.11
CA LEU A 26 7.69 6.05 -11.89
C LEU A 26 8.97 6.88 -11.92
N LYS A 27 8.83 8.21 -11.75
CA LYS A 27 9.98 9.09 -11.51
C LYS A 27 10.57 8.80 -10.14
N LEU A 28 11.80 8.31 -10.11
CA LEU A 28 12.51 8.00 -8.87
C LEU A 28 13.06 9.28 -8.23
N VAL A 29 13.03 9.32 -6.90
CA VAL A 29 13.65 10.39 -6.10
C VAL A 29 15.08 9.99 -5.78
N ASN A 30 16.04 10.82 -6.19
CA ASN A 30 17.45 10.64 -5.84
C ASN A 30 17.63 10.63 -4.31
N PRO A 31 18.43 9.72 -3.73
CA PRO A 31 18.72 9.68 -2.29
C PRO A 31 19.09 11.03 -1.65
N SER A 32 19.89 11.85 -2.33
CA SER A 32 20.27 13.19 -1.85
C SER A 32 19.07 14.13 -1.71
N ASN A 33 18.07 13.98 -2.58
CA ASN A 33 16.89 14.83 -2.60
C ASN A 33 15.82 14.42 -1.58
N LYS A 34 15.90 13.23 -0.99
CA LYS A 34 14.86 12.71 -0.07
C LYS A 34 14.64 13.63 1.14
N ARG A 35 15.70 14.25 1.65
CA ARG A 35 15.65 15.18 2.80
C ARG A 35 14.91 16.49 2.51
N HIS A 36 14.72 16.84 1.23
CA HIS A 36 13.95 18.02 0.84
C HIS A 36 12.45 17.76 0.83
N TYR A 37 12.02 16.51 0.94
CA TYR A 37 10.61 16.15 0.99
C TYR A 37 10.19 15.84 2.42
N LYS A 38 9.08 16.46 2.81
CA LYS A 38 8.38 16.18 4.06
C LYS A 38 7.15 15.35 3.76
N VAL A 39 7.03 14.20 4.40
CA VAL A 39 5.93 13.25 4.22
C VAL A 39 5.01 13.37 5.43
N LEU A 40 3.76 13.74 5.20
CA LEU A 40 2.73 13.76 6.23
C LEU A 40 1.94 12.45 6.13
N VAL A 41 1.96 11.66 7.19
CA VAL A 41 1.19 10.42 7.28
C VAL A 41 0.00 10.67 8.18
N VAL A 42 -1.21 10.59 7.62
CA VAL A 42 -2.46 10.78 8.35
C VAL A 42 -3.06 9.40 8.68
N GLY A 43 -3.07 9.07 9.96
CA GLY A 43 -3.48 7.78 10.50
C GLY A 43 -2.31 6.98 11.03
N THR A 44 -2.44 6.44 12.25
CA THR A 44 -1.40 5.65 12.95
C THR A 44 -1.77 4.17 13.09
N GLY A 45 -2.73 3.69 12.29
CA GLY A 45 -2.99 2.25 12.15
C GLY A 45 -1.85 1.52 11.45
N LEU A 46 -1.97 0.21 11.29
CA LEU A 46 -0.89 -0.61 10.70
C LEU A 46 -0.35 -0.04 9.38
N ALA A 47 -1.23 0.35 8.45
CA ALA A 47 -0.81 0.94 7.18
C ALA A 47 -0.02 2.26 7.35
N GLY A 48 -0.49 3.18 8.19
CA GLY A 48 0.16 4.47 8.41
C GLY A 48 1.47 4.34 9.19
N ALA A 49 1.51 3.49 10.22
CA ALA A 49 2.73 3.19 10.96
C ALA A 49 3.79 2.53 10.06
N SER A 50 3.41 1.55 9.23
CA SER A 50 4.31 0.92 8.26
C SER A 50 4.81 1.92 7.22
N ALA A 51 3.94 2.76 6.66
CA ALA A 51 4.33 3.79 5.71
C ALA A 51 5.31 4.79 6.33
N ALA A 52 5.02 5.27 7.55
CA ALA A 52 5.88 6.21 8.26
C ALA A 52 7.26 5.61 8.53
N ALA A 53 7.32 4.36 9.01
CA ALA A 53 8.57 3.66 9.29
C ALA A 53 9.41 3.44 8.01
N SER A 54 8.82 2.91 6.95
CA SER A 54 9.53 2.66 5.69
C SER A 54 10.03 3.95 5.03
N MET A 55 9.23 5.03 5.07
CA MET A 55 9.67 6.31 4.53
C MET A 55 10.77 6.96 5.39
N ALA A 56 10.69 6.86 6.71
CA ALA A 56 11.74 7.34 7.60
C ALA A 56 13.06 6.56 7.38
N GLU A 57 12.99 5.23 7.24
CA GLU A 57 14.14 4.36 6.94
C GLU A 57 14.81 4.75 5.61
N LEU A 58 14.02 5.14 4.61
CA LEU A 58 14.53 5.63 3.33
C LEU A 58 15.21 7.01 3.42
N GLY A 59 15.09 7.72 4.54
CA GLY A 59 15.73 9.01 4.79
C GLY A 59 14.85 10.24 4.55
N TYR A 60 13.52 10.06 4.47
CA TYR A 60 12.58 11.18 4.38
C TYR A 60 12.30 11.78 5.76
N GLN A 61 11.95 13.08 5.80
CA GLN A 61 11.38 13.69 7.00
C GLN A 61 9.90 13.30 7.08
N VAL A 62 9.51 12.57 8.12
CA VAL A 62 8.15 12.06 8.27
C VAL A 62 7.49 12.67 9.52
N GLU A 63 6.28 13.18 9.37
CA GLU A 63 5.39 13.52 10.48
C GLU A 63 4.14 12.64 10.43
N SER A 64 3.83 11.98 11.54
CA SER A 64 2.71 11.07 11.65
C SER A 64 1.65 11.66 12.57
N PHE A 65 0.42 11.74 12.08
CA PHE A 65 -0.72 12.35 12.76
C PHE A 65 -1.78 11.29 13.05
N CYS A 66 -2.32 11.32 14.27
CA CYS A 66 -3.52 10.58 14.62
C CYS A 66 -4.59 11.54 15.14
N PHE A 67 -5.85 11.26 14.81
CA PHE A 67 -6.98 11.96 15.41
C PHE A 67 -7.37 11.37 16.77
N GLN A 68 -7.02 10.10 17.01
CA GLN A 68 -7.35 9.39 18.24
C GLN A 68 -6.51 9.91 19.43
N ASP A 69 -7.06 9.85 20.66
CA ASP A 69 -6.31 10.21 21.89
C ASP A 69 -5.01 9.40 22.08
N SER A 70 -4.87 8.26 21.40
CA SER A 70 -3.64 7.49 21.38
C SER A 70 -3.40 6.88 20.00
N PRO A 71 -2.15 6.91 19.48
CA PRO A 71 -1.78 6.23 18.25
C PRO A 71 -2.12 4.74 18.21
N ARG A 72 -2.27 4.09 19.38
CA ARG A 72 -2.59 2.66 19.52
C ARG A 72 -4.07 2.34 19.42
N ARG A 73 -4.96 3.32 19.25
CA ARG A 73 -6.42 3.08 19.15
C ARG A 73 -6.96 3.03 17.72
N ALA A 74 -6.08 2.80 16.73
CA ALA A 74 -6.53 2.48 15.39
C ALA A 74 -7.22 1.11 15.36
N HIS A 75 -8.26 0.94 14.53
CA HIS A 75 -9.04 -0.30 14.46
C HIS A 75 -8.18 -1.53 14.14
N SER A 76 -7.07 -1.35 13.45
CA SER A 76 -6.12 -2.41 13.12
C SER A 76 -5.53 -3.14 14.33
N ILE A 77 -5.60 -2.57 15.55
CA ILE A 77 -5.18 -3.26 16.78
C ILE A 77 -6.13 -4.39 17.18
N ALA A 78 -7.38 -4.34 16.72
CA ALA A 78 -8.40 -5.36 17.01
C ALA A 78 -8.37 -6.54 16.03
N ALA A 79 -7.41 -6.58 15.09
CA ALA A 79 -7.25 -7.70 14.18
C ALA A 79 -6.90 -8.99 14.93
N GLN A 80 -7.55 -10.10 14.59
CA GLN A 80 -7.41 -11.38 15.29
C GLN A 80 -7.00 -12.55 14.39
N GLY A 81 -7.61 -12.67 13.20
CA GLY A 81 -7.46 -13.85 12.36
C GLY A 81 -6.05 -14.09 11.82
N GLY A 82 -5.48 -13.08 11.15
CA GLY A 82 -4.14 -13.19 10.57
C GLY A 82 -3.92 -12.28 9.37
N ILE A 83 -2.78 -12.47 8.70
CA ILE A 83 -2.41 -11.81 7.45
C ILE A 83 -2.18 -12.85 6.36
N ASN A 84 -2.86 -12.71 5.23
CA ASN A 84 -2.68 -13.61 4.08
C ASN A 84 -1.35 -13.32 3.40
N ALA A 85 -0.60 -14.36 3.04
CA ALA A 85 0.63 -14.25 2.27
C ALA A 85 0.87 -15.55 1.49
N ALA A 86 1.30 -15.42 0.23
CA ALA A 86 1.68 -16.57 -0.58
C ALA A 86 3.09 -17.06 -0.17
N LYS A 87 3.15 -18.02 0.75
CA LYS A 87 4.43 -18.48 1.33
C LYS A 87 4.96 -19.76 0.71
N ASN A 88 4.08 -20.56 0.10
CA ASN A 88 4.42 -21.85 -0.50
C ASN A 88 5.24 -22.75 0.43
N TYR A 89 4.67 -23.10 1.58
CA TYR A 89 5.23 -24.13 2.45
C TYR A 89 5.35 -25.45 1.67
N GLN A 90 6.24 -26.34 2.14
CA GLN A 90 6.49 -27.60 1.43
C GLN A 90 5.19 -28.37 1.22
N ASN A 91 4.89 -28.68 -0.05
CA ASN A 91 3.69 -29.38 -0.52
C ASN A 91 2.35 -28.60 -0.42
N ASP A 92 2.36 -27.29 -0.18
CA ASP A 92 1.13 -26.47 -0.12
C ASP A 92 0.62 -26.07 -1.54
N GLY A 93 1.54 -26.05 -2.52
CA GLY A 93 1.23 -25.66 -3.91
C GLY A 93 0.72 -24.22 -4.02
N ASP A 94 1.07 -23.38 -3.04
CA ASP A 94 0.62 -22.01 -2.94
C ASP A 94 1.43 -21.09 -3.87
N SER A 95 0.79 -20.04 -4.38
CA SER A 95 1.42 -19.12 -5.31
C SER A 95 0.78 -17.74 -5.25
N VAL A 96 1.56 -16.73 -5.64
CA VAL A 96 1.06 -15.34 -5.78
C VAL A 96 -0.15 -15.28 -6.70
N TRP A 97 -0.15 -16.09 -7.78
CA TRP A 97 -1.27 -16.16 -8.71
C TRP A 97 -2.56 -16.66 -8.05
N ARG A 98 -2.47 -17.70 -7.22
CA ARG A 98 -3.63 -18.25 -6.51
C ARG A 98 -4.21 -17.22 -5.54
N LEU A 99 -3.36 -16.58 -4.73
CA LEU A 99 -3.77 -15.50 -3.84
C LEU A 99 -4.44 -14.35 -4.60
N PHE A 100 -3.87 -13.96 -5.75
CA PHE A 100 -4.43 -12.92 -6.60
C PHE A 100 -5.81 -13.31 -7.16
N TYR A 101 -5.92 -14.50 -7.75
CA TYR A 101 -7.18 -14.99 -8.32
C TYR A 101 -8.29 -15.09 -7.27
N ASP A 102 -7.98 -15.66 -6.10
CA ASP A 102 -8.95 -15.79 -5.01
C ASP A 102 -9.38 -14.41 -4.46
N THR A 103 -8.48 -13.42 -4.48
CA THR A 103 -8.80 -12.04 -4.09
C THR A 103 -9.75 -11.37 -5.10
N VAL A 104 -9.48 -11.50 -6.40
CA VAL A 104 -10.35 -10.94 -7.45
C VAL A 104 -11.73 -11.61 -7.43
N LYS A 105 -11.76 -12.95 -7.33
CA LYS A 105 -13.00 -13.71 -7.22
C LYS A 105 -13.78 -13.34 -5.95
N GLY A 106 -13.10 -13.23 -4.81
CA GLY A 106 -13.71 -12.84 -3.54
C GLY A 106 -14.24 -11.39 -3.53
N GLY A 107 -13.65 -10.52 -4.35
CA GLY A 107 -14.08 -9.14 -4.57
C GLY A 107 -15.19 -8.97 -5.62
N ASP A 108 -15.82 -10.06 -6.07
CA ASP A 108 -16.86 -10.05 -7.11
C ASP A 108 -16.38 -9.48 -8.46
N PHE A 109 -15.12 -9.74 -8.81
CA PHE A 109 -14.48 -9.31 -10.06
C PHE A 109 -14.51 -7.79 -10.34
N ARG A 110 -14.68 -6.97 -9.29
CA ARG A 110 -14.68 -5.50 -9.37
C ARG A 110 -13.32 -4.88 -9.08
#